data_AF-A0A7X0KTI0-F1
#
_entry.id   AF-A0A7X0KTI0-F1
#
_cell.length_a   1.000
_cell.length_b   1.000
_cell.length_c   1.000
_cell.angle_alpha   90.00
_cell.angle_beta   90.00
_cell.angle_gamma   90.00
#
_symmetry.space_group_name_H-M   'P 1'
#
loop_
_entity.id
_entity.type
_entity.pdbx_description
1 polymer ?
#
loop_
_entity_poly.entity_id
_entity_poly.type
_entity_poly.pdbx_seq_one_letter_code
_entity_poly.pdbx_strand_id
1 'polypeptide(L)'
;MKRGTIVGLVVAGVVVLGVGVGAAVALGGGAAGEAASEPTTTVAATPTVVAEPEPEPTETEAAEPAEDDASEADAVTPGAYVEYSEAALASAEGTRVLFFHATWCPKCRSLEASILEEGVPDGVTILKVDYDSNNALRQRYDVRQQTTVVALDEDGEATASFVAYDDPSVGAALAGVGLGG
;
A
#
# COMPACT_ATOMS: atom_id res chain seq x y z
N MET A 1 -27.41 32.53 -9.10
CA MET A 1 -27.19 32.86 -7.67
C MET A 1 -28.17 32.06 -6.83
N LYS A 2 -27.73 30.98 -6.17
CA LYS A 2 -28.55 30.20 -5.24
C LYS A 2 -27.74 29.95 -3.97
N ARG A 3 -28.37 30.31 -2.85
CA ARG A 3 -27.75 30.57 -1.55
C ARG A 3 -27.32 29.26 -0.89
N GLY A 4 -26.08 29.23 -0.40
CA GLY A 4 -25.48 28.12 0.31
C GLY A 4 -26.20 27.82 1.63
N THR A 5 -26.20 26.53 1.99
CA THR A 5 -26.59 26.05 3.32
C THR A 5 -25.35 25.37 3.89
N ILE A 6 -24.67 26.07 4.80
CA ILE A 6 -23.51 25.57 5.54
C ILE A 6 -24.07 24.96 6.83
N VAL A 7 -24.12 23.63 6.91
CA VAL A 7 -24.46 22.92 8.15
C VAL A 7 -23.15 22.67 8.90
N GLY A 8 -22.86 23.53 9.88
CA GLY A 8 -21.73 23.36 10.78
C GLY A 8 -21.95 22.17 11.71
N LEU A 9 -21.18 21.10 11.52
CA LEU A 9 -21.14 19.94 12.40
C LEU A 9 -20.16 20.26 13.55
N VAL A 10 -20.71 20.53 14.74
CA VAL A 10 -19.94 20.77 15.97
C VAL A 10 -19.46 19.41 16.50
N VAL A 11 -18.18 19.10 16.31
CA VAL A 11 -17.51 17.95 16.92
C VAL A 11 -17.25 18.27 18.39
N ALA A 12 -18.05 17.70 19.29
CA ALA A 12 -17.78 17.73 20.72
C ALA A 12 -16.68 16.71 21.06
N GLY A 13 -15.45 17.18 21.24
CA GLY A 13 -14.33 16.38 21.71
C GLY A 13 -14.52 15.98 23.18
N VAL A 14 -14.53 14.67 23.44
CA VAL A 14 -14.43 14.14 24.80
C VAL A 14 -13.00 13.67 25.02
N VAL A 15 -12.22 14.52 25.69
CA VAL A 15 -10.90 14.19 26.25
C VAL A 15 -11.11 13.42 27.55
N VAL A 16 -10.83 12.12 27.56
CA VAL A 16 -10.73 11.34 28.81
C VAL A 16 -9.26 11.22 29.19
N LEU A 17 -8.85 12.05 30.14
CA LEU A 17 -7.58 11.96 30.87
C LEU A 17 -7.58 10.70 31.76
N GLY A 18 -6.46 9.97 31.73
CA GLY A 18 -6.31 8.65 32.30
C GLY A 18 -6.19 8.56 33.82
N VAL A 19 -6.18 7.32 34.32
CA VAL A 19 -5.63 6.93 35.62
C VAL A 19 -4.95 5.58 35.45
N GLY A 20 -3.63 5.57 35.57
CA GLY A 20 -2.86 4.34 35.70
C GLY A 20 -2.99 3.77 37.12
N VAL A 21 -3.09 2.45 37.23
CA VAL A 21 -2.83 1.72 38.47
C VAL A 21 -1.91 0.56 38.12
N GLY A 22 -0.64 0.71 38.51
CA GLY A 22 0.31 -0.39 38.56
C GLY A 22 0.00 -1.27 39.79
N ALA A 23 0.07 -2.58 39.61
CA ALA A 23 0.14 -3.53 40.71
C ALA A 23 1.23 -4.55 40.38
N ALA A 24 2.43 -4.28 40.89
CA ALA A 24 3.50 -5.27 41.01
C ALA A 24 3.19 -6.15 42.22
N VAL A 25 3.11 -7.46 42.03
CA VAL A 25 3.19 -8.45 43.11
C VAL A 25 4.19 -9.50 42.69
N ALA A 26 5.33 -9.50 43.39
CA ALA A 26 6.35 -10.52 43.34
C ALA A 26 6.17 -11.50 44.53
N LEU A 27 6.71 -12.71 44.34
CA LEU A 27 7.36 -13.62 45.32
C LEU A 27 6.74 -15.02 45.49
N GLY A 28 7.60 -16.03 45.23
CA GLY A 28 7.55 -17.40 45.75
C GLY A 28 7.34 -18.47 44.66
N GLY A 29 8.21 -19.44 44.38
CA GLY A 29 9.44 -19.92 45.03
C GLY A 29 9.46 -21.46 45.09
N GLY A 30 10.40 -22.10 44.37
CA GLY A 30 10.88 -23.49 44.56
C GLY A 30 10.15 -24.60 43.79
N ALA A 31 10.75 -25.72 43.37
CA ALA A 31 12.15 -26.17 43.26
C ALA A 31 12.14 -27.54 42.53
N ALA A 32 13.32 -27.92 41.98
CA ALA A 32 13.80 -29.28 41.65
C ALA A 32 13.32 -29.96 40.36
N GLY A 33 14.31 -30.31 39.53
CA GLY A 33 14.19 -31.16 38.35
C GLY A 33 15.49 -31.18 37.54
N GLU A 34 16.55 -31.73 38.14
CA GLU A 34 17.87 -31.99 37.54
C GLU A 34 17.86 -33.15 36.53
N ALA A 35 18.99 -33.25 35.79
CA ALA A 35 19.53 -34.34 34.97
C ALA A 35 19.44 -34.09 33.44
N ALA A 36 20.46 -33.51 32.81
CA ALA A 36 21.78 -34.06 32.45
C ALA A 36 21.76 -34.86 31.13
N SER A 37 22.41 -34.33 30.09
CA SER A 37 23.63 -34.89 29.48
C SER A 37 23.85 -34.32 28.07
N GLU A 38 24.99 -33.67 27.89
CA GLU A 38 25.64 -33.36 26.62
C GLU A 38 26.24 -34.64 26.00
N PRO A 39 26.64 -34.66 24.71
CA PRO A 39 28.03 -34.28 24.42
C PRO A 39 28.28 -33.54 23.09
N THR A 40 29.05 -32.44 23.20
CA THR A 40 30.38 -32.17 22.62
C THR A 40 30.69 -32.22 21.11
N THR A 41 31.51 -31.22 20.73
CA THR A 41 32.58 -31.20 19.70
C THR A 41 32.18 -30.97 18.23
N THR A 42 32.85 -30.18 17.37
CA THR A 42 33.87 -29.09 17.36
C THR A 42 34.45 -29.10 15.93
N VAL A 43 35.14 -28.02 15.55
CA VAL A 43 36.03 -27.78 14.37
C VAL A 43 35.29 -27.07 13.22
N ALA A 44 35.44 -25.75 12.96
CA ALA A 44 36.60 -24.87 12.71
C ALA A 44 37.08 -24.81 11.24
N ALA A 45 37.52 -23.61 10.84
CA ALA A 45 38.14 -23.16 9.58
C ALA A 45 37.16 -22.72 8.48
N THR A 46 37.27 -21.56 7.80
CA THR A 46 38.31 -20.50 7.71
C THR A 46 37.69 -19.32 6.92
N PRO A 47 38.08 -18.06 7.16
CA PRO A 47 37.67 -16.90 6.35
C PRO A 47 38.56 -16.72 5.12
N THR A 48 37.96 -16.47 3.96
CA THR A 48 38.66 -16.01 2.75
C THR A 48 38.15 -14.63 2.39
N VAL A 49 39.02 -13.64 2.62
CA VAL A 49 38.96 -12.29 2.05
C VAL A 49 39.67 -12.33 0.70
N VAL A 50 39.01 -11.87 -0.35
CA VAL A 50 39.67 -11.45 -1.60
C VAL A 50 39.08 -10.09 -1.98
N ALA A 51 39.98 -9.13 -2.14
CA ALA A 51 39.72 -7.76 -2.53
C ALA A 51 39.54 -7.63 -4.05
N GLU A 52 38.70 -6.65 -4.42
CA GLU A 52 38.73 -5.71 -5.57
C GLU A 52 39.73 -5.94 -6.72
N PRO A 53 39.36 -5.59 -7.97
CA PRO A 53 39.18 -4.17 -8.34
C PRO A 53 38.00 -3.85 -9.29
N GLU A 54 37.40 -2.67 -9.10
CA GLU A 54 36.83 -1.87 -10.21
C GLU A 54 37.95 -1.49 -11.20
N PRO A 55 37.63 -1.41 -12.49
CA PRO A 55 37.71 -0.07 -13.08
C PRO A 55 36.58 0.26 -14.05
N GLU A 56 35.96 1.39 -13.74
CA GLU A 56 35.81 2.58 -14.58
C GLU A 56 34.84 2.59 -15.78
N PRO A 57 34.11 3.71 -15.94
CA PRO A 57 33.00 3.86 -16.86
C PRO A 57 33.52 4.13 -18.28
N THR A 58 32.87 3.54 -19.27
CA THR A 58 33.04 3.98 -20.65
C THR A 58 32.07 5.12 -20.94
N GLU A 59 32.70 6.26 -21.23
CA GLU A 59 32.18 7.49 -21.77
C GLU A 59 31.25 7.33 -22.99
N THR A 60 30.30 8.26 -23.06
CA THR A 60 29.95 9.05 -24.25
C THR A 60 29.37 8.29 -25.44
N GLU A 61 28.04 8.39 -25.59
CA GLU A 61 27.51 8.80 -26.88
C GLU A 61 26.37 9.81 -26.68
N ALA A 62 26.69 11.06 -27.02
CA ALA A 62 25.74 12.13 -27.17
C ALA A 62 24.81 11.79 -28.35
N ALA A 63 23.56 11.45 -28.04
CA ALA A 63 22.47 11.59 -28.99
C ALA A 63 21.75 12.88 -28.65
N GLU A 64 21.89 13.82 -29.58
CA GLU A 64 21.31 15.15 -29.63
C GLU A 64 19.79 15.08 -29.35
N PRO A 65 19.22 16.02 -28.59
CA PRO A 65 17.78 16.10 -28.44
C PRO A 65 17.23 16.55 -29.79
N ALA A 66 16.60 15.62 -30.52
CA ALA A 66 15.62 16.02 -31.51
C ALA A 66 14.49 16.69 -30.73
N GLU A 67 14.46 18.01 -30.81
CA GLU A 67 13.34 18.86 -30.45
C GLU A 67 12.13 18.41 -31.27
N ASP A 68 11.33 17.50 -30.71
CA ASP A 68 10.02 17.17 -31.26
C ASP A 68 9.02 18.15 -30.64
N ASP A 69 8.69 19.14 -31.46
CA ASP A 69 7.56 20.05 -31.35
C ASP A 69 6.26 19.22 -31.36
N ALA A 70 5.98 18.55 -30.24
CA ALA A 70 4.72 17.86 -30.01
C ALA A 70 3.78 18.84 -29.30
N SER A 71 3.11 19.64 -30.13
CA SER A 71 1.74 20.10 -29.95
C SER A 71 1.06 19.47 -28.72
N GLU A 72 0.79 20.28 -27.69
CA GLU A 72 -0.03 19.96 -26.52
C GLU A 72 -1.47 19.63 -26.98
N ALA A 73 -1.65 18.45 -27.57
CA ALA A 73 -2.91 17.74 -27.52
C ALA A 73 -3.00 17.19 -26.11
N ASP A 74 -4.04 17.60 -25.39
CA ASP A 74 -4.47 17.09 -24.08
C ASP A 74 -4.19 15.58 -24.01
N ALA A 75 -3.03 15.21 -23.46
CA ALA A 75 -2.55 13.84 -23.51
C ALA A 75 -3.29 13.09 -22.42
N VAL A 76 -4.32 12.36 -22.82
CA VAL A 76 -5.06 11.49 -21.92
C VAL A 76 -4.09 10.44 -21.38
N THR A 77 -3.83 10.49 -20.08
CA THR A 77 -2.99 9.50 -19.40
C THR A 77 -3.67 8.12 -19.50
N PRO A 78 -3.00 7.08 -20.02
CA PRO A 78 -3.58 5.75 -20.06
C PRO A 78 -3.81 5.20 -18.65
N GLY A 79 -4.83 4.34 -18.51
CA GLY A 79 -5.08 3.66 -17.26
C GLY A 79 -3.97 2.66 -16.90
N ALA A 80 -3.66 2.52 -15.61
CA ALA A 80 -2.57 1.67 -15.14
C ALA A 80 -2.96 0.81 -13.93
N TYR A 81 -2.42 -0.41 -13.87
CA TYR A 81 -2.47 -1.28 -12.70
C TYR A 81 -1.06 -1.72 -12.30
N VAL A 82 -0.62 -1.31 -11.12
CA VAL A 82 0.76 -1.49 -10.64
C VAL A 82 0.82 -1.92 -9.19
N GLU A 83 1.93 -2.51 -8.76
CA GLU A 83 2.16 -2.79 -7.33
C GLU A 83 2.34 -1.49 -6.54
N TYR A 84 1.82 -1.47 -5.31
CA TYR A 84 2.01 -0.33 -4.43
C TYR A 84 3.46 -0.20 -3.99
N SER A 85 3.97 1.02 -4.13
CA SER A 85 5.12 1.54 -3.41
C SER A 85 4.91 3.04 -3.23
N GLU A 86 5.63 3.67 -2.30
CA GLU A 86 5.55 5.13 -2.12
C GLU A 86 5.96 5.87 -3.40
N ALA A 87 6.95 5.35 -4.13
CA ALA A 87 7.37 5.88 -5.42
C ALA A 87 6.29 5.73 -6.51
N ALA A 88 5.63 4.56 -6.58
CA ALA A 88 4.54 4.33 -7.52
C ALA A 88 3.34 5.24 -7.21
N LEU A 89 3.01 5.45 -5.93
CA LEU A 89 1.94 6.37 -5.54
C LEU A 89 2.27 7.82 -5.92
N ALA A 90 3.50 8.26 -5.68
CA ALA A 90 3.95 9.61 -6.01
C ALA A 90 4.03 9.86 -7.53
N SER A 91 4.35 8.82 -8.30
CA SER A 91 4.46 8.90 -9.77
C SER A 91 3.14 8.62 -10.48
N ALA A 92 2.11 8.18 -9.75
CA ALA A 92 0.82 7.87 -10.33
C ALA A 92 0.14 9.14 -10.84
N GLU A 93 -0.22 9.11 -12.12
CA GLU A 93 -0.94 10.14 -12.83
C GLU A 93 -2.45 9.90 -12.75
N GLY A 94 -3.23 10.98 -12.87
CA GLY A 94 -4.69 10.92 -12.77
C GLY A 94 -5.20 10.55 -11.36
N THR A 95 -6.38 9.94 -11.32
CA THR A 95 -7.01 9.50 -10.07
C THR A 95 -6.34 8.24 -9.54
N ARG A 96 -5.92 8.26 -8.28
CA ARG A 96 -5.20 7.16 -7.64
C ARG A 96 -6.18 6.30 -6.86
N VAL A 97 -6.12 4.98 -7.04
CA VAL A 97 -6.97 4.04 -6.34
C VAL A 97 -6.09 2.98 -5.67
N LEU A 98 -6.17 2.86 -4.35
CA LEU A 98 -5.51 1.78 -3.62
C LEU A 98 -6.40 0.55 -3.59
N PHE A 99 -5.92 -0.58 -4.08
CA PHE A 99 -6.59 -1.87 -3.97
C PHE A 99 -5.91 -2.72 -2.92
N PHE A 100 -6.55 -2.88 -1.76
CA PHE A 100 -6.06 -3.72 -0.67
C PHE A 100 -6.32 -5.20 -0.94
N HIS A 101 -5.29 -5.86 -1.44
CA HIS A 101 -5.28 -7.22 -1.96
C HIS A 101 -4.55 -8.19 -1.01
N ALA A 102 -5.05 -9.42 -0.90
CA ALA A 102 -4.36 -10.51 -0.21
C ALA A 102 -4.36 -11.75 -1.10
N THR A 103 -3.20 -12.38 -1.30
CA THR A 103 -3.02 -13.48 -2.26
C THR A 103 -3.85 -14.73 -1.93
N TRP A 104 -4.12 -14.97 -0.65
CA TRP A 104 -4.95 -16.07 -0.18
C TRP A 104 -6.46 -15.81 -0.33
N CYS A 105 -6.87 -14.55 -0.58
CA CYS A 105 -8.28 -14.19 -0.67
C CYS A 105 -8.82 -14.49 -2.09
N PRO A 106 -9.86 -15.35 -2.23
CA PRO A 106 -10.42 -15.68 -3.54
C PRO A 106 -11.10 -14.49 -4.21
N LYS A 107 -11.76 -13.61 -3.44
CA LYS A 107 -12.41 -12.41 -3.96
C LYS A 107 -11.39 -11.38 -4.47
N CYS A 108 -10.26 -11.24 -3.78
CA CYS A 108 -9.14 -10.43 -4.24
C CYS A 108 -8.60 -10.89 -5.60
N ARG A 109 -8.36 -12.21 -5.76
CA ARG A 109 -7.89 -12.77 -7.03
C ARG A 109 -8.92 -12.61 -8.15
N SER A 110 -10.22 -12.69 -7.83
CA SER A 110 -11.29 -12.44 -8.80
C SER A 110 -11.29 -10.99 -9.29
N LEU A 111 -11.15 -10.02 -8.37
CA LEU A 111 -11.07 -8.60 -8.72
C LEU A 111 -9.81 -8.29 -9.52
N GLU A 112 -8.65 -8.83 -9.11
CA GLU A 112 -7.41 -8.69 -9.87
C GLU A 112 -7.53 -9.27 -11.29
N ALA A 113 -8.16 -10.43 -11.45
CA ALA A 113 -8.40 -11.01 -12.77
C ALA A 113 -9.28 -10.10 -13.64
N SER A 114 -10.35 -9.52 -13.09
CA SER A 114 -11.21 -8.55 -13.79
C SER A 114 -10.45 -7.28 -14.18
N ILE A 115 -9.61 -6.73 -13.29
CA ILE A 115 -8.74 -5.58 -13.61
C ILE A 115 -7.80 -5.90 -14.78
N LEU A 116 -7.22 -7.10 -14.80
CA LEU A 116 -6.28 -7.52 -15.85
C LEU A 116 -6.98 -7.85 -17.17
N GLU A 117 -8.21 -8.33 -17.14
CA GLU A 117 -8.99 -8.71 -18.33
C GLU A 117 -9.65 -7.50 -18.99
N GLU A 118 -10.30 -6.64 -18.19
CA GLU A 118 -11.05 -5.47 -18.68
C GLU A 118 -10.16 -4.22 -18.83
N GLY A 119 -9.05 -4.18 -18.10
CA GLY A 119 -8.16 -3.04 -18.03
C GLY A 119 -8.59 -1.98 -17.02
N VAL A 120 -7.76 -0.95 -16.90
CA VAL A 120 -8.04 0.23 -16.07
C VAL A 120 -8.43 1.37 -17.02
N PRO A 121 -9.51 2.14 -16.72
CA PRO A 121 -9.89 3.26 -17.56
C PRO A 121 -8.82 4.35 -17.56
N ASP A 122 -8.78 5.12 -18.65
CA ASP A 122 -7.88 6.26 -18.80
C ASP A 122 -8.03 7.26 -17.65
N GLY A 123 -6.90 7.86 -17.24
CA GLY A 123 -6.84 8.79 -16.12
C GLY A 123 -7.03 8.16 -14.75
N VAL A 124 -6.99 6.83 -14.64
CA VAL A 124 -7.03 6.11 -13.36
C VAL A 124 -5.80 5.21 -13.21
N THR A 125 -5.16 5.29 -12.04
CA THR A 125 -4.10 4.36 -11.65
C THR A 125 -4.55 3.56 -10.44
N ILE A 126 -4.64 2.24 -10.58
CA ILE A 126 -4.92 1.31 -9.49
C ILE A 126 -3.59 0.77 -8.95
N LEU A 127 -3.33 0.96 -7.66
CA LEU A 127 -2.15 0.44 -6.95
C LEU A 127 -2.54 -0.75 -6.08
N LYS A 128 -1.96 -1.92 -6.36
CA LYS A 128 -2.17 -3.13 -5.56
C LYS A 128 -1.37 -3.06 -4.26
N VAL A 129 -2.07 -2.91 -3.15
CA VAL A 129 -1.51 -2.88 -1.80
C VAL A 129 -1.64 -4.26 -1.18
N ASP A 130 -0.53 -4.83 -0.71
CA ASP A 130 -0.59 -6.06 0.09
C ASP A 130 -1.24 -5.78 1.46
N TYR A 131 -2.39 -6.39 1.71
CA TYR A 131 -3.21 -6.17 2.90
C TYR A 131 -2.53 -6.63 4.19
N ASP A 132 -1.75 -7.71 4.15
CA ASP A 132 -1.21 -8.35 5.36
C ASP A 132 0.00 -7.59 5.92
N SER A 133 0.85 -7.06 5.04
CA SER A 133 2.07 -6.34 5.41
C SER A 133 1.84 -4.84 5.62
N ASN A 134 0.94 -4.18 4.88
CA ASN A 134 0.74 -2.72 4.92
C ASN A 134 -0.18 -2.23 6.05
N ASN A 135 0.15 -2.62 7.29
CA ASN A 135 -0.66 -2.34 8.48
C ASN A 135 -0.91 -0.85 8.73
N ALA A 136 0.12 -0.01 8.58
CA ALA A 136 0.01 1.44 8.78
C ALA A 136 -0.90 2.10 7.73
N LEU A 137 -0.78 1.66 6.46
CA LEU A 137 -1.59 2.20 5.37
C LEU A 137 -3.07 1.84 5.54
N ARG A 138 -3.36 0.60 5.96
CA ARG A 138 -4.73 0.19 6.31
C ARG A 138 -5.31 1.06 7.42
N GLN A 139 -4.55 1.32 8.47
CA GLN A 139 -4.98 2.17 9.58
C GLN A 139 -5.24 3.61 9.11
N ARG A 140 -4.35 4.17 8.26
CA ARG A 140 -4.49 5.51 7.70
C ARG A 140 -5.81 5.68 6.95
N TYR A 141 -6.20 4.69 6.15
CA TYR A 141 -7.41 4.75 5.32
C TYR A 141 -8.60 3.96 5.89
N ASP A 142 -8.55 3.59 7.18
CA ASP A 142 -9.60 2.84 7.89
C ASP A 142 -10.02 1.51 7.22
N VAL A 143 -9.10 0.85 6.52
CA VAL A 143 -9.37 -0.40 5.79
C VAL A 143 -9.34 -1.59 6.74
N ARG A 144 -10.52 -2.22 6.92
CA ARG A 144 -10.71 -3.36 7.84
C ARG A 144 -10.87 -4.73 7.17
N GLN A 145 -10.97 -4.76 5.84
CA GLN A 145 -11.21 -5.97 5.07
C GLN A 145 -10.40 -5.96 3.77
N GLN A 146 -10.05 -7.14 3.27
CA GLN A 146 -9.48 -7.30 1.94
C GLN A 146 -10.54 -6.99 0.88
N THR A 147 -10.14 -6.89 -0.38
CA THR A 147 -11.08 -6.54 -1.47
C THR A 147 -11.67 -5.14 -1.29
N THR A 148 -10.95 -4.27 -0.57
CA THR A 148 -11.31 -2.87 -0.41
C THR A 148 -10.52 -2.03 -1.40
N VAL A 149 -11.22 -1.14 -2.10
CA VAL A 149 -10.62 -0.08 -2.91
C VAL A 149 -10.81 1.27 -2.23
N VAL A 150 -9.83 2.15 -2.35
CA VAL A 150 -9.86 3.51 -1.80
C VAL A 150 -9.42 4.48 -2.87
N ALA A 151 -10.29 5.40 -3.28
CA ALA A 151 -9.93 6.50 -4.16
C ALA A 151 -9.25 7.61 -3.36
N LEU A 152 -8.19 8.18 -3.93
CA LEU A 152 -7.42 9.27 -3.34
C LEU A 152 -7.51 10.52 -4.22
N ASP A 153 -7.40 11.68 -3.59
CA ASP A 153 -7.23 12.96 -4.28
C ASP A 153 -5.75 13.26 -4.61
N GLU A 154 -5.49 14.49 -5.05
CA GLU A 154 -4.17 14.97 -5.43
C GLU A 154 -3.19 15.02 -4.23
N ASP A 155 -3.72 15.28 -3.03
CA ASP A 155 -2.97 15.36 -1.76
C ASP A 155 -2.74 13.98 -1.13
N GLY A 156 -3.35 12.92 -1.68
CA GLY A 156 -3.28 11.56 -1.15
C GLY A 156 -4.19 11.35 0.06
N GLU A 157 -5.26 12.12 0.19
CA GLU A 157 -6.33 11.91 1.14
C GLU A 157 -7.45 11.06 0.52
N ALA A 158 -8.10 10.24 1.34
CA ALA A 158 -9.15 9.34 0.84
C ALA A 158 -10.43 10.11 0.56
N THR A 159 -10.94 9.99 -0.66
CA THR A 159 -12.20 10.61 -1.10
C THR A 159 -13.37 9.65 -0.95
N ALA A 160 -13.16 8.37 -1.21
CA ALA A 160 -14.15 7.31 -1.05
C ALA A 160 -13.47 5.95 -0.82
N SER A 161 -14.17 5.04 -0.15
CA SER A 161 -13.76 3.64 -0.01
C SER A 161 -14.93 2.70 -0.26
N PHE A 162 -14.65 1.55 -0.86
CA PHE A 162 -15.66 0.56 -1.20
C PHE A 162 -15.11 -0.86 -1.08
N VAL A 163 -15.92 -1.78 -0.56
CA VAL A 163 -15.56 -3.20 -0.43
C VAL A 163 -16.25 -3.98 -1.55
N ALA A 164 -15.48 -4.36 -2.58
CA ALA A 164 -15.96 -5.08 -3.75
C ALA A 164 -16.08 -6.60 -3.49
N TYR A 165 -16.73 -6.98 -2.38
CA TYR A 165 -16.84 -8.39 -1.96
C TYR A 165 -17.94 -9.14 -2.71
N ASP A 166 -19.13 -8.56 -2.77
CA ASP A 166 -20.29 -9.19 -3.42
C ASP A 166 -20.09 -9.28 -4.94
N ASP A 167 -19.58 -8.21 -5.55
CA ASP A 167 -19.22 -8.12 -6.97
C ASP A 167 -17.74 -7.70 -7.13
N PRO A 168 -16.81 -8.67 -7.22
CA PRO A 168 -15.38 -8.39 -7.36
C PRO A 168 -15.02 -8.11 -8.83
N SER A 169 -15.65 -7.10 -9.43
CA SER A 169 -15.32 -6.59 -10.77
C SER A 169 -14.67 -5.21 -10.68
N VAL A 170 -13.80 -4.87 -11.64
CA VAL A 170 -13.17 -3.53 -11.71
C VAL A 170 -14.24 -2.44 -11.88
N GLY A 171 -15.27 -2.71 -12.68
CA GLY A 171 -16.39 -1.80 -12.87
C GLY A 171 -17.14 -1.49 -11.57
N ALA A 172 -17.52 -2.51 -10.79
CA ALA A 172 -18.19 -2.30 -9.52
C ALA A 172 -17.28 -1.66 -8.47
N ALA A 173 -16.00 -2.03 -8.44
CA ALA A 173 -15.02 -1.44 -7.54
C ALA A 173 -14.87 0.07 -7.79
N LEU A 174 -14.67 0.46 -9.05
CA LEU A 174 -14.54 1.87 -9.45
C LEU A 174 -15.86 2.64 -9.27
N ALA A 175 -17.00 2.05 -9.64
CA ALA A 175 -18.31 2.66 -9.40
C ALA A 175 -18.58 2.90 -7.91
N GLY A 176 -18.19 1.96 -7.04
CA GLY A 176 -18.36 2.06 -5.59
C GLY A 176 -17.55 3.20 -4.96
N VAL A 177 -16.46 3.64 -5.58
CA VAL A 177 -15.69 4.83 -5.18
C VAL A 177 -16.02 6.08 -6.00
N GLY A 178 -17.08 6.05 -6.81
CA GLY A 178 -17.56 7.21 -7.57
C GLY A 178 -16.84 7.44 -8.91
N LEU A 179 -16.11 6.45 -9.41
CA LEU A 179 -15.36 6.50 -10.68
C LEU A 179 -16.02 5.68 -11.80
N GLY A 180 -17.26 5.24 -11.61
CA GLY A 180 -18.04 4.53 -12.63
C GLY A 180 -18.83 5.48 -13.52
N GLY A 181 -18.60 5.39 -14.84
CA GLY A 181 -19.33 6.13 -15.89
C GLY A 181 -20.33 5.25 -16.64
#